data_AF-A0A8N4L021-F1
#
_entry.id   AF-A0A8N4L021-F1
#
_cell.length_a   1.000
_cell.length_b   1.000
_cell.length_c   1.000
_cell.angle_alpha   90.00
_cell.angle_beta   90.00
_cell.angle_gamma   90.00
#
_symmetry.space_group_name_H-M   'P 1'
#
loop_
_entity.id
_entity.type
_entity.pdbx_description
1 polymer ?
#
loop_
_entity_poly.entity_id
_entity_poly.type
_entity_poly.pdbx_seq_one_letter_code
_entity_poly.pdbx_strand_id
1 'polypeptide(L)'
;TLTSEQLKNSLQQLLHNNTYRDNIKRFSSIFHDRPMGPRETALYWIDYVIRHKGARHLRAAGLDLKWYQFYLLDVIALVVAAVAVALGVLLLLVRWILRRISGEQIKQKVN
;
A
#
# COMPACT_ATOMS: atom_id res chain seq x y z
N THR A 1 17.55 11.12 -18.23
CA THR A 1 17.33 11.47 -19.65
C THR A 1 17.26 10.18 -20.45
N LEU A 2 16.28 10.02 -21.34
CA LEU A 2 16.21 8.84 -22.22
C LEU A 2 17.30 8.97 -23.29
N THR A 3 18.21 7.99 -23.37
CA THR A 3 19.30 8.00 -24.36
C THR A 3 18.88 7.25 -25.63
N SER A 4 19.35 7.71 -26.79
CA SER A 4 19.01 7.11 -28.09
C SER A 4 19.36 5.62 -28.18
N GLU A 5 20.46 5.23 -27.55
CA GLU A 5 20.91 3.83 -27.48
C GLU A 5 19.96 2.94 -26.66
N GLN A 6 19.42 3.44 -25.53
CA GLN A 6 18.44 2.69 -24.75
C GLN A 6 17.14 2.48 -25.52
N LEU A 7 16.69 3.49 -26.27
CA LEU A 7 15.51 3.37 -27.12
C LEU A 7 15.73 2.36 -28.25
N LYS A 8 16.87 2.43 -28.94
CA LYS A 8 17.23 1.51 -30.03
C LYS A 8 17.30 0.06 -29.54
N ASN A 9 17.97 -0.18 -28.41
CA ASN A 9 18.08 -1.52 -27.83
C ASN A 9 16.71 -2.07 -27.39
N SER A 10 15.86 -1.23 -26.80
CA SER A 10 14.50 -1.62 -26.39
C SER A 10 13.61 -1.96 -27.59
N LEU A 11 13.68 -1.18 -28.67
CA LEU A 11 12.96 -1.47 -29.92
C LEU A 11 13.45 -2.75 -30.57
N GLN A 12 14.77 -2.96 -30.61
CA GLN A 12 15.33 -4.19 -31.17
C GLN A 12 14.90 -5.41 -30.35
N GLN A 13 14.87 -5.29 -29.02
CA GLN A 13 14.36 -6.33 -28.13
C GLN A 13 12.87 -6.61 -28.33
N LEU A 14 12.03 -5.57 -28.49
CA LEU A 14 10.60 -5.72 -28.76
C LEU A 14 10.33 -6.37 -30.12
N LEU A 15 11.10 -6.02 -31.15
CA LEU A 15 10.91 -6.56 -32.50
C LEU A 15 11.40 -8.01 -32.64
N HIS A 16 12.48 -8.38 -31.95
CA HIS A 16 13.05 -9.72 -32.05
C HIS A 16 12.48 -10.71 -31.03
N ASN A 17 11.93 -10.23 -29.90
CA ASN A 17 11.32 -11.11 -28.91
C ASN A 17 9.81 -11.27 -29.15
N ASN A 18 9.44 -12.37 -29.80
CA ASN A 18 8.06 -12.70 -30.15
C ASN A 18 7.14 -12.86 -28.92
N THR A 19 7.71 -13.10 -27.72
CA THR A 19 6.96 -13.23 -26.46
C THR A 19 6.13 -11.99 -26.16
N TYR A 20 6.67 -10.78 -26.45
CA TYR A 20 5.91 -9.54 -26.24
C TYR A 20 4.72 -9.46 -27.20
N ARG A 21 4.93 -9.82 -28.47
CA ARG A 21 3.88 -9.81 -29.49
C ARG A 21 2.77 -10.79 -29.16
N ASP A 22 3.13 -12.00 -28.73
CA ASP A 22 2.16 -13.06 -28.40
C ASP A 22 1.37 -12.71 -27.13
N ASN A 23 2.02 -12.14 -26.12
CA ASN A 23 1.34 -11.63 -24.93
C ASN A 23 0.38 -10.48 -25.26
N ILE A 24 0.79 -9.53 -26.10
CA ILE A 24 -0.08 -8.42 -26.53
C ILE A 24 -1.28 -8.95 -27.31
N LYS A 25 -1.09 -9.92 -28.21
CA LYS A 25 -2.19 -10.55 -28.95
C LYS A 25 -3.16 -11.28 -28.02
N ARG A 26 -2.66 -12.04 -27.06
CA ARG A 26 -3.46 -12.73 -26.04
C ARG A 26 -4.24 -11.73 -25.19
N PHE A 27 -3.59 -10.66 -24.74
CA PHE A 27 -4.26 -9.63 -23.96
C PHE A 27 -5.32 -8.91 -24.80
N SER A 28 -5.02 -8.63 -26.06
CA SER A 28 -5.97 -8.05 -27.01
C SER A 28 -7.20 -8.96 -27.18
N SER A 29 -7.01 -10.27 -27.38
CA SER A 29 -8.15 -11.18 -27.52
C SER A 29 -9.02 -11.18 -26.27
N ILE A 30 -8.42 -11.24 -25.08
CA ILE A 30 -9.15 -11.18 -23.80
C ILE A 30 -9.89 -9.84 -23.65
N PHE A 31 -9.29 -8.73 -24.04
CA PHE A 31 -9.93 -7.41 -23.95
C PHE A 31 -11.13 -7.26 -24.90
N HIS A 32 -11.08 -7.91 -26.06
CA HIS A 32 -12.20 -7.97 -27.00
C HIS A 32 -13.22 -9.05 -26.64
N ASP A 33 -12.84 -10.03 -25.81
CA ASP A 33 -13.68 -11.10 -25.27
C ASP A 33 -14.58 -10.58 -24.13
N ARG A 34 -15.40 -9.59 -24.46
CA ARG A 34 -16.42 -9.05 -23.58
C ARG A 34 -17.77 -9.12 -24.28
N PRO A 35 -18.85 -9.43 -23.54
CA PRO A 35 -20.18 -9.66 -24.12
C PRO A 35 -20.82 -8.40 -24.70
N MET A 36 -20.39 -7.21 -24.28
CA MET A 36 -20.89 -5.93 -24.79
C MET A 36 -19.79 -5.15 -25.51
N GLY A 37 -20.16 -4.50 -26.61
CA GLY A 37 -19.24 -3.65 -27.36
C GLY A 37 -18.76 -2.44 -26.53
N PRO A 38 -17.60 -1.84 -26.86
CA PRO A 38 -17.09 -0.65 -26.17
C PRO A 38 -18.09 0.50 -26.15
N ARG A 39 -18.77 0.74 -27.28
CA ARG A 39 -19.77 1.81 -27.42
C ARG A 39 -20.96 1.58 -26.51
N GLU A 40 -21.53 0.37 -26.53
CA GLU A 40 -22.69 0.02 -25.72
C GLU A 40 -22.37 0.05 -24.23
N THR A 41 -21.18 -0.45 -23.85
CA THR A 41 -20.68 -0.38 -22.48
C THR A 41 -20.59 1.08 -22.01
N ALA A 42 -20.06 1.98 -22.84
CA ALA A 42 -19.97 3.39 -22.50
C ALA A 42 -21.36 4.03 -22.33
N LEU A 43 -22.29 3.77 -23.26
CA LEU A 43 -23.67 4.25 -23.16
C LEU A 43 -24.36 3.72 -21.90
N TYR A 44 -24.18 2.44 -21.58
CA TYR A 44 -24.69 1.83 -20.37
C TYR A 44 -24.19 2.54 -19.12
N TRP A 45 -22.88 2.78 -18.99
CA TRP A 45 -22.33 3.48 -17.81
C TRP A 45 -22.75 4.94 -17.72
N ILE A 46 -22.87 5.64 -18.86
CA ILE A 46 -23.39 7.02 -18.88
C ILE A 46 -24.81 7.06 -18.35
N ASP A 47 -25.69 6.21 -18.89
CA ASP A 47 -27.08 6.14 -18.48
C ASP A 47 -27.22 5.65 -17.03
N TYR A 48 -26.35 4.74 -16.60
CA TYR A 48 -26.26 4.29 -15.21
C TYR A 48 -25.93 5.45 -14.26
N VAL A 49 -24.96 6.29 -14.60
CA VAL A 49 -24.56 7.46 -13.80
C VAL A 49 -25.68 8.50 -13.75
N ILE A 50 -26.38 8.73 -14.87
CA ILE A 50 -27.53 9.64 -14.94
C ILE A 50 -28.68 9.11 -14.07
N ARG A 51 -29.04 7.82 -14.20
CA ARG A 51 -30.09 7.17 -13.39
C ARG A 51 -29.81 7.22 -11.89
N HIS A 52 -28.55 7.06 -11.50
CA HIS A 52 -28.14 7.06 -10.09
C HIS A 52 -27.62 8.42 -9.61
N LYS A 53 -27.97 9.52 -10.31
CA LYS A 53 -27.65 10.91 -9.94
C LYS A 53 -26.19 11.10 -9.52
N GLY A 54 -25.26 10.62 -10.36
CA GLY A 54 -23.82 10.73 -10.13
C GLY A 54 -23.17 9.49 -9.51
N ALA A 55 -23.92 8.39 -9.33
CA ALA A 55 -23.43 7.08 -8.89
C ALA A 55 -22.39 7.18 -7.76
N ARG A 56 -22.78 7.83 -6.65
CA ARG A 56 -21.89 8.13 -5.51
C ARG A 56 -21.17 6.90 -4.94
N HIS A 57 -21.73 5.71 -5.16
CA HIS A 57 -21.16 4.42 -4.78
C HIS A 57 -20.09 3.88 -5.74
N LEU A 58 -20.01 4.34 -7.00
CA LEU A 58 -18.92 4.05 -7.95
C LEU A 58 -17.72 4.99 -7.76
N ARG A 59 -17.95 6.11 -7.07
CA ARG A 59 -16.89 7.04 -6.71
C ARG A 59 -16.01 6.37 -5.67
N ALA A 60 -14.71 6.28 -5.94
CA ALA A 60 -13.76 5.74 -4.98
C ALA A 60 -13.90 6.52 -3.67
N ALA A 61 -14.32 5.85 -2.59
CA ALA A 61 -14.46 6.46 -1.26
C ALA A 61 -13.14 7.15 -0.82
N GLY A 62 -12.01 6.67 -1.36
CA GLY A 62 -10.68 7.27 -1.34
C GLY A 62 -10.63 8.80 -1.56
N LEU A 63 -11.45 9.32 -2.47
CA LEU A 63 -11.44 10.73 -2.88
C LEU A 63 -12.23 11.64 -1.92
N ASP A 64 -13.12 11.08 -1.10
CA ASP A 64 -13.94 11.80 -0.13
C ASP A 64 -13.36 11.74 1.30
N LEU A 65 -12.26 11.00 1.51
CA LEU A 65 -11.62 10.91 2.82
C LEU A 65 -10.81 12.18 3.09
N LYS A 66 -10.99 12.72 4.30
CA LYS A 66 -10.16 13.81 4.80
C LYS A 66 -8.72 13.30 4.97
N TRP A 67 -7.75 14.18 4.81
CA TRP A 67 -6.31 13.85 4.88
C TRP A 67 -5.92 12.97 6.09
N TYR A 68 -6.52 13.20 7.26
CA TYR A 68 -6.27 12.41 8.47
C TYR A 68 -6.82 10.97 8.42
N GLN A 69 -7.91 10.73 7.70
CA GLN A 69 -8.44 9.37 7.48
C GLN A 69 -7.64 8.63 6.41
N PHE A 70 -7.15 9.34 5.40
CA PHE A 70 -6.26 8.76 4.39
C PHE A 70 -4.96 8.24 5.02
N TYR A 71 -4.39 8.98 5.96
CA TYR A 71 -3.17 8.60 6.68
C TYR A 71 -3.39 7.69 7.91
N LEU A 72 -4.64 7.32 8.23
CA LEU A 72 -4.99 6.51 9.41
C LEU A 72 -4.24 6.96 10.68
N LEU A 73 -4.29 8.26 11.02
CA LEU A 73 -3.56 8.81 12.17
C LEU A 73 -3.86 8.08 13.49
N ASP A 74 -5.07 7.54 13.64
CA ASP A 74 -5.47 6.72 14.81
C ASP A 74 -4.60 5.46 14.96
N VAL A 75 -4.33 4.76 13.84
CA VAL A 75 -3.46 3.58 13.84
C VAL A 75 -2.01 3.96 14.15
N ILE A 76 -1.53 5.09 13.62
CA ILE A 76 -0.19 5.59 13.92
C ILE A 76 -0.06 5.93 15.42
N ALA A 77 -1.06 6.61 15.98
CA ALA A 77 -1.08 6.96 17.40
C ALA A 77 -1.07 5.70 18.29
N LEU A 78 -1.86 4.68 17.96
CA LEU A 78 -1.90 3.42 18.67
C LEU A 78 -0.57 2.68 18.60
N VAL A 79 0.08 2.64 17.43
CA VAL A 79 1.40 2.02 17.25
C VAL A 79 2.47 2.75 18.08
N VAL A 80 2.50 4.09 18.02
CA VAL A 80 3.45 4.89 18.81
C VAL A 80 3.23 4.68 20.31
N ALA A 81 1.98 4.66 20.77
CA ALA A 81 1.64 4.39 22.16
C ALA A 81 2.10 2.99 22.59
N ALA A 82 1.84 1.96 21.78
CA ALA A 82 2.28 0.60 22.05
C ALA A 82 3.80 0.48 22.17
N VAL A 83 4.54 1.12 21.26
CA VAL A 83 6.02 1.16 21.30
C VAL A 83 6.51 1.90 22.55
N ALA A 84 5.92 3.05 22.89
CA ALA A 84 6.28 3.82 24.07
C ALA A 84 6.04 3.02 25.37
N VAL A 85 4.92 2.31 25.47
CA VAL A 85 4.61 1.42 26.60
C VAL A 85 5.62 0.27 26.68
N ALA A 86 5.91 -0.39 25.57
CA ALA A 86 6.89 -1.48 25.54
C ALA A 86 8.28 -1.03 26.01
N LEU A 87 8.74 0.12 25.51
CA LEU A 87 10.01 0.72 25.96
C LEU A 87 9.96 1.13 27.43
N GLY A 88 8.86 1.73 27.89
CA GLY A 88 8.67 2.10 29.29
C GLY A 88 8.75 0.89 30.23
N VAL A 89 8.07 -0.19 29.89
CA VAL A 89 8.12 -1.46 30.64
C VAL A 89 9.53 -2.03 30.65
N LEU A 90 10.22 -2.07 29.51
CA LEU A 90 11.60 -2.55 29.42
C LEU A 90 12.53 -1.75 30.34
N LEU A 91 12.44 -0.42 30.30
CA LEU A 91 13.27 0.46 31.14
C LEU A 91 12.97 0.27 32.63
N LEU A 92 11.70 0.10 33.01
CA LEU A 92 11.31 -0.18 34.39
C LEU A 92 11.84 -1.54 34.87
N LEU A 93 11.78 -2.58 34.03
CA LEU A 93 12.33 -3.89 34.35
C LEU A 93 13.84 -3.84 34.54
N VAL A 94 14.57 -3.18 33.62
CA VAL A 94 16.03 -3.00 33.73
C VAL A 94 16.37 -2.24 35.01
N ARG A 95 15.68 -1.13 35.30
CA ARG A 95 15.90 -0.33 36.51
C ARG A 95 15.58 -1.12 37.79
N TRP A 96 14.56 -1.97 37.76
CA TRP A 96 14.19 -2.84 38.89
C TRP A 96 15.26 -3.92 39.14
N ILE A 97 15.75 -4.58 38.09
CA ILE A 97 16.84 -5.57 38.18
C ILE A 97 18.12 -4.92 38.71
N LEU A 98 18.52 -3.76 38.17
CA LEU A 98 19.71 -3.04 38.63
C LEU A 98 19.63 -2.66 40.11
N ARG A 99 18.48 -2.13 40.57
CA ARG A 99 18.25 -1.82 41.99
C ARG A 99 18.35 -3.04 42.88
N ARG A 100 17.82 -4.19 42.43
CA ARG A 100 17.88 -5.45 43.18
C ARG A 100 19.32 -5.93 43.34
N ILE A 101 20.10 -5.93 42.26
CA ILE A 101 21.52 -6.34 42.29
C ILE A 101 22.33 -5.42 43.21
N SER A 102 22.18 -4.10 43.09
CA SER A 102 22.89 -3.16 43.98
C SER A 102 22.50 -3.33 45.46
N GLY A 103 21.23 -3.65 45.75
CA GLY A 103 20.76 -3.91 47.11
C GLY A 103 21.33 -5.20 47.72
N GLU A 104 21.52 -6.26 46.93
CA GLU A 104 22.13 -7.52 47.40
C GLU A 104 23.63 -7.38 47.64
N GLN A 105 24.35 -6.65 46.78
CA GLN A 105 25.78 -6.37 46.95
C GLN A 105 26.08 -5.60 48.24
N ILE A 106 25.21 -4.66 48.64
CA ILE A 106 25.36 -3.92 49.91
C ILE A 106 25.15 -4.84 51.11
N LYS A 107 24.19 -5.77 51.06
CA LYS A 107 23.95 -6.73 52.16
C LYS A 107 25.10 -7.72 52.34
N GLN A 108 25.71 -8.21 51.26
CA GLN A 108 26.88 -9.10 51.34
C GLN A 108 28.14 -8.41 51.89
N LYS A 109 28.27 -7.09 51.74
CA LYS A 109 29.46 -6.36 52.21
C LYS A 109 29.39 -5.96 53.69
N VAL A 110 28.22 -6.05 54.32
CA VAL A 110 27.94 -5.62 55.70
C VAL A 110 27.94 -6.80 56.69
N ASN A 111 27.92 -8.04 56.19
CA ASN A 111 27.98 -9.28 56.99
C ASN A 111 29.32 -9.98 56.80
#